data_AF-A0AAD5F236-F1
#
_entry.id   AF-A0AAD5F236-F1
#
_cell.length_a   1.000
_cell.length_b   1.000
_cell.length_c   1.000
_cell.angle_alpha   90.00
_cell.angle_beta   90.00
_cell.angle_gamma   90.00
#
_symmetry.space_group_name_H-M   'P 1'
#
loop_
_entity.id
_entity.type
_entity.pdbx_description
1 polymer ?
#
loop_
_entity_poly.entity_id
_entity_poly.type
_entity_poly.pdbx_seq_one_letter_code
_entity_poly.pdbx_strand_id
1 'polypeptide(L)'
;MMLSSTAKKWKDFKSTLTRQFILPFTKDKEKLKEPPQLYNFIEKSQWATFVASRLSPEFEVVHSEQSQRREKCEYNHRLSQKGYVDKQGNITDPKVAQKAKLIDDLKKQVFKGTLTFSGSNDILTLALGTLEHGGRVRAVGAGVSPSQFFNLQRQQRVKFADKLKESVMEAVREETMRIEARARETVLQAVKAKREIMLRQFSQLIPNFDPNMLKTPITPIPLLP
;
A
#
# COMPACT_ATOMS: atom_id res chain seq x y z
N MET A 1 22.56 -20.68 -18.37
CA MET A 1 23.90 -21.03 -18.89
C MET A 1 24.89 -19.95 -18.44
N MET A 2 26.00 -20.33 -17.82
CA MET A 2 27.02 -19.39 -17.32
C MET A 2 27.71 -18.61 -18.46
N LEU A 3 27.97 -19.27 -19.59
CA LEU A 3 28.71 -18.69 -20.73
C LEU A 3 28.00 -17.49 -21.36
N SER A 4 26.66 -17.51 -21.49
CA SER A 4 25.90 -16.40 -22.06
C SER A 4 25.93 -15.16 -21.17
N SER A 5 25.96 -15.35 -19.85
CA SER A 5 26.10 -14.25 -18.88
C SER A 5 27.49 -13.60 -18.97
N THR A 6 28.55 -14.41 -19.04
CA THR A 6 29.92 -13.92 -19.20
C THR A 6 30.10 -13.14 -20.50
N ALA A 7 29.58 -13.65 -21.62
CA ALA A 7 29.62 -12.96 -22.91
C ALA A 7 28.91 -11.60 -22.87
N LYS A 8 27.75 -11.53 -22.21
CA LYS A 8 27.03 -10.27 -22.02
C LYS A 8 27.84 -9.26 -21.19
N LYS A 9 28.38 -9.67 -20.04
CA LYS A 9 29.22 -8.82 -19.19
C LYS A 9 30.44 -8.28 -19.94
N TRP A 10 31.08 -9.12 -20.76
CA TRP A 10 32.22 -8.70 -21.57
C TRP A 10 31.84 -7.66 -22.64
N LYS A 11 30.69 -7.81 -23.28
CA LYS A 11 30.16 -6.81 -24.23
C LYS A 11 29.87 -5.48 -23.54
N ASP A 12 29.21 -5.53 -22.37
CA ASP A 12 28.84 -4.34 -21.60
C ASP A 12 30.09 -3.61 -21.08
N PHE A 13 31.11 -4.36 -20.66
CA PHE A 13 32.42 -3.83 -20.28
C PHE A 13 33.08 -3.07 -21.43
N LYS A 14 33.19 -3.68 -22.62
CA LYS A 14 33.74 -3.02 -23.81
C LYS A 14 32.95 -1.77 -24.19
N SER A 15 31.62 -1.82 -24.12
CA SER A 15 30.75 -0.67 -24.39
C SER A 15 30.99 0.48 -23.41
N THR A 16 31.20 0.16 -22.14
CA THR A 16 31.51 1.15 -21.09
C THR A 16 32.85 1.82 -21.35
N LEU A 17 33.89 1.05 -21.69
CA LEU A 17 35.19 1.58 -22.07
C LEU A 17 35.08 2.55 -23.24
N THR A 18 34.38 2.16 -24.31
CA THR A 18 34.18 3.02 -25.48
C THR A 18 33.44 4.31 -25.12
N ARG A 19 32.32 4.22 -24.38
CA ARG A 19 31.46 5.36 -24.06
C ARG A 19 32.13 6.37 -23.12
N GLN A 20 32.86 5.90 -22.11
CA GLN A 20 33.40 6.76 -21.05
C GLN A 20 34.83 7.22 -21.32
N PHE A 21 35.65 6.39 -21.98
CA PHE A 21 37.10 6.60 -22.05
C PHE A 21 37.63 6.76 -23.48
N ILE A 22 36.82 6.50 -24.52
CA ILE A 22 37.25 6.66 -25.92
C ILE A 22 36.49 7.80 -26.60
N LEU A 23 35.17 7.69 -26.72
CA LEU A 23 34.33 8.66 -27.45
C LEU A 23 34.46 10.11 -26.95
N PRO A 24 34.58 10.39 -25.64
CA PRO A 24 34.76 11.77 -25.16
C PRO A 24 36.12 12.38 -25.54
N PHE A 25 37.13 11.55 -25.80
CA PHE A 25 38.52 11.98 -26.01
C PHE A 25 39.00 11.74 -27.45
N THR A 26 38.09 11.59 -28.41
CA THR A 26 38.42 11.38 -29.83
C THR A 26 39.28 12.50 -30.42
N LYS A 27 39.13 13.73 -29.91
CA LYS A 27 39.93 14.91 -30.30
C LYS A 27 41.29 14.96 -29.59
N ASP A 28 41.37 14.48 -28.35
CA ASP A 28 42.56 14.52 -27.50
C ASP A 28 43.27 13.16 -27.47
N LYS A 29 43.95 12.80 -28.57
CA LYS A 29 44.62 11.49 -28.71
C LYS A 29 45.66 11.17 -27.63
N GLU A 30 46.24 12.20 -27.01
CA GLU A 30 47.19 12.05 -25.90
C GLU A 30 46.57 11.35 -24.69
N LYS A 31 45.30 11.62 -24.39
CA LYS A 31 44.57 11.01 -23.26
C LYS A 31 44.16 9.55 -23.52
N LEU A 32 44.28 9.08 -24.77
CA LEU A 32 43.95 7.71 -25.17
C LEU A 32 45.15 6.76 -25.11
N LYS A 33 46.36 7.26 -24.89
CA LYS A 33 47.59 6.43 -24.87
C LYS A 33 47.62 5.45 -23.72
N GLU A 34 46.99 5.80 -22.59
CA GLU A 34 47.01 4.97 -21.39
C GLU A 34 45.61 4.41 -21.08
N PRO A 35 45.51 3.12 -20.68
CA PRO A 35 44.25 2.55 -20.24
C PRO A 35 43.79 3.22 -18.94
N PRO A 36 42.47 3.23 -18.65
CA PRO A 36 41.97 3.78 -17.40
C PRO A 36 42.58 3.06 -16.19
N GLN A 37 43.06 3.82 -15.20
CA GLN A 37 43.68 3.28 -13.99
C GLN A 37 42.77 2.29 -13.23
N LEU A 38 41.45 2.45 -13.35
CA LEU A 38 40.44 1.55 -12.78
C LEU A 38 40.56 0.11 -13.30
N TYR A 39 41.15 -0.09 -14.47
CA TYR A 39 41.30 -1.38 -15.14
C TYR A 39 42.77 -1.70 -15.37
N ASN A 40 43.52 -1.83 -14.27
CA ASN A 40 44.96 -2.14 -14.24
C ASN A 40 45.34 -3.47 -14.89
N PHE A 41 44.39 -4.39 -15.09
CA PHE A 41 44.59 -5.67 -15.75
C PHE A 41 44.65 -5.57 -17.28
N ILE A 42 44.32 -4.41 -17.87
CA ILE A 42 44.40 -4.20 -19.31
C ILE A 42 45.83 -3.77 -19.65
N GLU A 43 46.50 -4.57 -20.48
CA GLU A 43 47.83 -4.24 -20.96
C GLU A 43 47.79 -3.03 -21.92
N LYS A 44 48.83 -2.19 -21.93
CA LYS A 44 48.90 -1.00 -22.81
C LYS A 44 48.81 -1.38 -24.30
N SER A 45 49.40 -2.52 -24.69
CA SER A 45 49.34 -3.06 -26.05
C SER A 45 47.90 -3.40 -26.45
N GLN A 46 47.19 -4.15 -25.61
CA GLN A 46 45.79 -4.54 -25.80
C GLN A 46 44.87 -3.33 -25.85
N TRP A 47 45.13 -2.32 -25.01
CA TRP A 47 44.40 -1.06 -25.02
C TRP A 47 44.60 -0.31 -26.34
N ALA A 48 45.82 -0.19 -26.83
CA ALA A 48 46.11 0.47 -28.10
C ALA A 48 45.39 -0.20 -29.28
N THR A 49 45.42 -1.54 -29.36
CA THR A 49 44.67 -2.31 -30.37
C THR A 49 43.16 -2.07 -30.23
N PHE A 50 42.64 -2.02 -29.00
CA PHE A 50 41.23 -1.76 -28.75
C PHE A 50 40.82 -0.35 -29.19
N VAL A 51 41.59 0.68 -28.84
CA VAL A 51 41.33 2.07 -29.26
C VAL A 51 41.33 2.18 -30.78
N ALA A 52 42.34 1.60 -31.45
CA ALA A 52 42.38 1.57 -32.91
C ALA A 52 41.13 0.93 -33.53
N SER A 53 40.65 -0.18 -32.95
CA SER A 53 39.42 -0.85 -33.42
C SER A 53 38.18 0.05 -33.27
N ARG A 54 38.11 0.86 -32.20
CA ARG A 54 36.97 1.76 -31.91
C ARG A 54 37.04 3.10 -32.63
N LEU A 55 38.20 3.48 -33.13
CA LEU A 55 38.38 4.66 -33.99
C LEU A 55 38.32 4.33 -35.49
N SER A 56 38.10 3.06 -35.84
CA SER A 56 37.98 2.65 -37.24
C SER A 56 36.71 3.22 -37.88
N PRO A 57 36.74 3.61 -39.17
CA PRO A 57 35.56 4.09 -39.88
C PRO A 57 34.41 3.08 -39.88
N GLU A 58 34.73 1.79 -39.96
CA GLU A 58 33.73 0.71 -39.96
C GLU A 58 32.99 0.62 -38.63
N PHE A 59 33.69 0.81 -37.50
CA PHE A 59 33.05 0.86 -36.20
C PHE A 59 32.14 2.09 -36.06
N GLU A 60 32.54 3.25 -36.60
CA GLU A 60 31.73 4.47 -36.56
C GLU A 60 30.40 4.31 -37.30
N VAL A 61 30.42 3.65 -38.46
CA VAL A 61 29.20 3.33 -39.23
C VAL A 61 28.28 2.41 -38.41
N VAL A 62 28.80 1.30 -37.87
CA VAL A 62 27.99 0.37 -37.08
C VAL A 62 27.45 1.03 -35.80
N HIS A 63 28.27 1.84 -35.12
CA HIS A 63 27.89 2.54 -33.91
C HIS A 63 26.80 3.58 -34.16
N SER A 64 26.92 4.38 -35.22
CA SER A 64 25.92 5.37 -35.60
C SER A 64 24.60 4.70 -36.02
N GLU A 65 24.65 3.64 -36.80
CA GLU A 65 23.46 2.87 -37.20
C GLU A 65 22.75 2.27 -35.99
N GLN A 66 23.49 1.68 -35.04
CA GLN A 66 22.90 1.17 -33.78
C GLN A 66 22.31 2.28 -32.93
N SER A 67 22.94 3.46 -32.86
CA SER A 67 22.41 4.63 -32.17
C SER A 67 21.08 5.08 -32.79
N GLN A 68 21.03 5.19 -34.12
CA GLN A 68 19.80 5.54 -34.85
C GLN A 68 18.68 4.50 -34.64
N ARG A 69 19.01 3.20 -34.63
CA ARG A 69 18.04 2.13 -34.30
C ARG A 69 17.48 2.31 -32.89
N ARG A 70 18.30 2.70 -31.92
CA ARG A 70 17.86 2.96 -30.53
C ARG A 70 17.01 4.23 -30.42
N GLU A 71 17.33 5.26 -31.18
CA GLU A 71 16.56 6.50 -31.23
C GLU A 71 15.16 6.30 -31.80
N LYS A 72 15.03 5.47 -32.84
CA LYS A 72 13.75 5.07 -33.44
C LYS A 72 12.90 4.14 -32.56
N CYS A 73 13.41 3.70 -31.40
CA CYS A 73 12.67 2.82 -30.50
C CYS A 73 11.59 3.60 -29.75
N GLU A 74 10.38 3.59 -30.33
CA GLU A 74 9.22 4.31 -29.80
C GLU A 74 8.73 3.76 -28.44
N TYR A 75 8.77 2.44 -28.26
CA TYR A 75 8.30 1.77 -27.04
C TYR A 75 9.46 1.27 -26.19
N ASN A 76 10.07 2.19 -25.45
CA ASN A 76 11.05 1.80 -24.44
C ASN A 76 10.37 1.08 -23.27
N HIS A 77 10.86 -0.12 -22.91
CA HIS A 77 10.35 -0.82 -21.74
C HIS A 77 10.66 -0.03 -20.46
N ARG A 78 9.61 0.42 -19.77
CA ARG A 78 9.69 1.16 -18.52
C ARG A 78 9.16 0.28 -17.39
N LEU A 79 9.89 0.21 -16.28
CA LEU A 79 9.50 -0.56 -15.10
C LEU A 79 8.63 0.26 -14.15
N SER A 80 7.77 -0.44 -13.38
CA SER A 80 6.97 0.14 -12.28
C SER A 80 6.06 1.29 -12.77
N GLN A 81 5.93 2.36 -11.98
CA GLN A 81 5.12 3.55 -12.27
C GLN A 81 5.40 4.12 -13.66
N LYS A 82 6.67 4.12 -14.10
CA LYS A 82 7.06 4.66 -15.41
C LYS A 82 6.48 3.86 -16.58
N GLY A 83 6.03 2.62 -16.34
CA GLY A 83 5.34 1.80 -17.33
C GLY A 83 3.89 2.22 -17.61
N TYR A 84 3.27 2.95 -16.68
CA TYR A 84 1.89 3.47 -16.85
C TYR A 84 1.83 4.84 -17.51
N VAL A 85 3.00 5.37 -17.86
CA VAL A 85 3.17 6.70 -18.42
C VAL A 85 3.12 6.61 -19.94
N ASP A 86 2.25 7.39 -20.57
CA ASP A 86 2.16 7.53 -22.02
C ASP A 86 3.41 8.21 -22.61
N LYS A 87 3.41 8.40 -23.94
CA LYS A 87 4.53 9.05 -24.65
C LYS A 87 4.71 10.50 -24.22
N GLN A 88 3.66 11.14 -23.71
CA GLN A 88 3.62 12.53 -23.28
C GLN A 88 3.98 12.73 -21.81
N GLY A 89 4.15 11.65 -21.03
CA GLY A 89 4.50 11.75 -19.62
C GLY A 89 3.31 11.63 -18.65
N ASN A 90 2.10 11.32 -19.14
CA ASN A 90 0.88 11.28 -18.34
C ASN A 90 0.36 9.85 -18.12
N ILE A 91 -0.35 9.64 -17.02
CA ILE A 91 -1.06 8.38 -16.73
C ILE A 91 -2.52 8.57 -17.14
N THR A 92 -2.99 7.78 -18.09
CA THR A 92 -4.33 7.94 -18.70
C THR A 92 -5.46 7.57 -17.76
N ASP A 93 -5.28 6.55 -16.92
CA ASP A 93 -6.30 6.13 -15.94
C ASP A 93 -6.21 7.00 -14.67
N PRO A 94 -7.26 7.76 -14.32
CA PRO A 94 -7.25 8.62 -13.14
C PRO A 94 -7.06 7.86 -11.83
N LYS A 95 -7.53 6.61 -11.73
CA LYS A 95 -7.36 5.78 -10.52
C LYS A 95 -5.89 5.39 -10.35
N VAL A 96 -5.23 5.02 -11.44
CA VAL A 96 -3.80 4.68 -11.44
C VAL A 96 -2.97 5.93 -11.15
N ALA A 97 -3.35 7.09 -11.71
CA ALA A 97 -2.68 8.37 -11.46
C ALA A 97 -2.72 8.78 -9.99
N GLN A 98 -3.87 8.62 -9.32
CA GLN A 98 -4.00 8.89 -7.88
C GLN A 98 -3.08 7.99 -7.05
N LYS A 99 -3.07 6.68 -7.34
CA LYS A 99 -2.19 5.73 -6.64
C LYS A 99 -0.70 6.00 -6.90
N ALA A 100 -0.34 6.40 -8.12
CA ALA A 100 1.02 6.80 -8.47
C ALA A 100 1.49 8.02 -7.67
N LYS A 101 0.65 9.06 -7.54
CA LYS A 101 0.95 10.24 -6.69
C LYS A 101 1.16 9.85 -5.23
N LEU A 102 0.30 8.99 -4.70
CA LEU A 102 0.42 8.50 -3.32
C LEU A 102 1.72 7.73 -3.08
N ILE A 103 2.13 6.89 -4.05
CA ILE A 103 3.43 6.18 -3.99
C ILE A 103 4.59 7.17 -3.94
N ASP A 104 4.55 8.24 -4.75
CA ASP A 104 5.61 9.25 -4.75
C ASP A 104 5.68 10.01 -3.43
N ASP A 105 4.55 10.34 -2.82
CA ASP A 105 4.52 11.02 -1.53
C ASP A 105 5.01 10.12 -0.39
N LEU A 106 4.65 8.83 -0.40
CA LEU A 106 5.19 7.85 0.54
C LEU A 106 6.70 7.69 0.37
N LYS A 107 7.21 7.59 -0.87
CA LYS A 107 8.66 7.55 -1.14
C LYS A 107 9.39 8.78 -0.59
N LYS A 108 8.81 9.98 -0.73
CA LYS A 108 9.40 11.21 -0.17
C LYS A 108 9.47 11.15 1.36
N GLN A 109 8.44 10.64 2.03
CA GLN A 109 8.45 10.51 3.49
C GLN A 109 9.49 9.50 3.98
N VAL A 110 9.72 8.45 3.21
CA VAL A 110 10.71 7.40 3.49
C VAL A 110 12.11 7.93 3.29
N PHE A 111 12.33 8.68 2.22
CA PHE A 111 13.59 9.38 1.99
C PHE A 111 13.91 10.37 3.11
N LYS A 112 12.89 11.04 3.67
CA LYS A 112 13.02 11.92 4.84
C LYS A 112 13.21 11.16 6.17
N GLY A 113 13.13 9.83 6.17
CA GLY A 113 13.25 9.00 7.37
C GLY A 113 12.04 9.05 8.31
N THR A 114 10.93 9.66 7.90
CA THR A 114 9.70 9.79 8.72
C THR A 114 8.94 8.48 8.79
N LEU A 115 9.04 7.64 7.76
CA LEU A 115 8.35 6.35 7.66
C LEU A 115 9.37 5.23 7.53
N THR A 116 9.22 4.20 8.37
CA THR A 116 9.95 2.95 8.30
C THR A 116 9.00 1.82 7.92
N PHE A 117 9.48 0.89 7.11
CA PHE A 117 8.69 -0.27 6.66
C PHE A 117 9.33 -1.56 7.14
N SER A 118 8.49 -2.52 7.50
CA SER A 118 8.94 -3.87 7.85
C SER A 118 7.96 -4.91 7.33
N GLY A 119 8.50 -6.03 6.85
CA GLY A 119 7.74 -7.18 6.36
C GLY A 119 6.69 -6.79 5.31
N SER A 120 5.43 -7.09 5.61
CA SER A 120 4.27 -6.89 4.72
C SER A 120 3.70 -5.46 4.71
N ASN A 121 4.26 -4.55 5.49
CA ASN A 121 3.88 -3.13 5.50
C ASN A 121 4.86 -2.34 4.64
N ASP A 122 4.81 -2.53 3.33
CA ASP A 122 5.63 -1.81 2.36
C ASP A 122 4.88 -0.62 1.71
N ILE A 123 5.61 0.18 0.93
CA ILE A 123 5.05 1.37 0.25
C ILE A 123 3.83 1.00 -0.60
N LEU A 124 3.90 -0.15 -1.28
CA LEU A 124 2.88 -0.56 -2.21
C LEU A 124 1.60 -0.98 -1.47
N THR A 125 1.73 -1.68 -0.34
CA THR A 125 0.62 -2.06 0.55
C THR A 125 -0.10 -0.82 1.07
N LEU A 126 0.64 0.18 1.54
CA LEU A 126 0.06 1.44 2.03
C LEU A 126 -0.62 2.23 0.91
N ALA A 127 0.03 2.34 -0.25
CA ALA A 127 -0.54 3.07 -1.37
C ALA A 127 -1.84 2.43 -1.87
N LEU A 128 -1.88 1.09 -1.96
CA LEU A 128 -3.05 0.37 -2.45
C LEU A 128 -4.16 0.25 -1.39
N GLY A 129 -3.80 0.23 -0.10
CA GLY A 129 -4.73 0.04 1.02
C GLY A 129 -5.22 -1.40 1.16
N THR A 130 -4.46 -2.37 0.64
CA THR A 130 -4.83 -3.79 0.68
C THR A 130 -3.70 -4.59 1.31
N LEU A 131 -3.99 -5.35 2.37
CA LEU A 131 -2.98 -6.15 3.07
C LEU A 131 -2.36 -7.19 2.11
N GLU A 132 -1.03 -7.19 2.00
CA GLU A 132 -0.30 -8.18 1.20
C GLU A 132 -0.32 -9.56 1.87
N HIS A 133 -0.45 -10.61 1.06
CA HIS A 133 -0.44 -12.00 1.54
C HIS A 133 0.98 -12.54 1.39
N GLY A 134 1.54 -13.07 2.49
CA GLY A 134 2.88 -13.67 2.47
C GLY A 134 3.00 -14.79 1.43
N GLY A 135 4.14 -14.84 0.73
CA GLY A 135 4.47 -15.89 -0.24
C GLY A 135 3.86 -15.73 -1.64
N ARG A 136 3.13 -14.64 -1.93
CA ARG A 136 2.57 -14.40 -3.27
C ARG A 136 3.00 -13.04 -3.81
N VAL A 137 3.72 -13.04 -4.92
CA VAL A 137 4.11 -11.82 -5.63
C VAL A 137 2.87 -11.17 -6.27
N ARG A 138 2.67 -9.87 -6.03
CA ARG A 138 1.68 -9.07 -6.77
C ARG A 138 2.18 -8.83 -8.19
N ALA A 139 1.58 -9.51 -9.15
CA ALA A 139 1.79 -9.28 -10.57
C ALA A 139 0.45 -8.90 -11.23
N VAL A 140 0.51 -7.98 -12.19
CA VAL A 140 -0.61 -7.71 -13.09
C VAL A 140 -0.43 -8.63 -14.30
N GLY A 141 -1.38 -9.55 -14.50
CA GLY A 141 -1.44 -10.34 -15.73
C GLY A 141 -2.02 -9.51 -16.87
N ALA A 142 -1.53 -9.70 -18.09
CA ALA A 142 -2.00 -8.98 -19.27
C ALA A 142 -3.32 -9.53 -19.87
N GLY A 143 -4.13 -10.23 -19.08
CA GLY A 143 -5.35 -10.90 -19.56
C GLY A 143 -6.52 -10.75 -18.60
N VAL A 144 -7.73 -10.97 -19.11
CA VAL A 144 -8.96 -10.99 -18.32
C VAL A 144 -8.90 -12.18 -17.37
N SER A 145 -9.02 -11.93 -16.06
CA SER A 145 -9.05 -13.02 -15.09
C SER A 145 -10.28 -13.90 -15.33
N PRO A 146 -10.25 -15.22 -15.08
CA PRO A 146 -11.42 -16.08 -15.20
C PRO A 146 -12.63 -15.52 -14.43
N SER A 147 -12.41 -14.93 -13.26
CA SER A 147 -13.44 -14.29 -12.46
C SER A 147 -14.12 -13.12 -13.16
N GLN A 148 -13.36 -12.29 -13.89
CA GLN A 148 -13.90 -11.19 -14.69
C GLN A 148 -14.57 -11.69 -15.97
N PHE A 149 -14.02 -12.72 -16.61
CA PHE A 149 -14.59 -13.28 -17.83
C PHE A 149 -15.94 -13.96 -17.56
N PHE A 150 -16.04 -14.75 -16.49
CA PHE A 150 -17.24 -15.48 -16.10
C PHE A 150 -18.16 -14.67 -15.16
N ASN A 151 -17.85 -13.40 -14.88
CA ASN A 151 -18.60 -12.55 -13.95
C ASN A 151 -18.89 -13.22 -12.59
N LEU A 152 -17.93 -13.99 -12.07
CA LEU A 152 -18.12 -14.72 -10.82
C LEU A 152 -18.21 -13.70 -9.67
N GLN A 153 -19.30 -13.77 -8.90
CA GLN A 153 -19.41 -12.98 -7.67
C GLN A 153 -18.24 -13.31 -6.75
N ARG A 154 -17.51 -12.29 -6.33
CA ARG A 154 -16.38 -12.45 -5.43
C ARG A 154 -16.91 -12.98 -4.10
N GLN A 155 -16.64 -14.26 -3.82
CA GLN A 155 -16.99 -14.81 -2.52
C GLN A 155 -16.16 -14.11 -1.44
N GLN A 156 -16.80 -13.22 -0.69
CA GLN A 156 -16.25 -12.70 0.54
C GLN A 156 -16.28 -13.85 1.55
N ARG A 157 -15.13 -14.50 1.77
CA ARG A 157 -14.95 -15.36 2.92
C ARG A 157 -14.99 -14.47 4.17
N VAL A 158 -16.18 -14.32 4.75
CA VAL A 158 -16.32 -13.79 6.10
C VAL A 158 -15.59 -14.76 7.01
N LYS A 159 -14.51 -14.32 7.67
CA LYS A 159 -13.73 -15.22 8.51
C LYS A 159 -14.62 -15.62 9.67
N PHE A 160 -14.59 -16.90 10.05
CA PHE A 160 -15.33 -17.41 11.20
C PHE A 160 -15.12 -16.55 12.46
N ALA A 161 -13.90 -16.02 12.63
CA ALA A 161 -13.56 -15.08 13.69
C ALA A 161 -14.38 -13.78 13.67
N ASP A 162 -14.69 -13.23 12.50
CA ASP A 162 -15.48 -12.00 12.38
C ASP A 162 -16.93 -12.25 12.78
N LYS A 163 -17.50 -13.40 12.37
CA LYS A 163 -18.85 -13.84 12.78
C LYS A 163 -18.94 -14.11 14.28
N LEU A 164 -17.92 -14.76 14.85
CA LEU A 164 -17.84 -14.98 16.31
C LEU A 164 -17.76 -13.65 17.05
N LYS A 165 -16.96 -12.71 16.56
CA LYS A 165 -16.81 -11.38 17.18
C LYS A 165 -18.13 -10.61 17.20
N GLU A 166 -18.89 -10.62 16.10
CA GLU A 166 -20.22 -10.01 16.05
C GLU A 166 -21.21 -10.70 17.00
N SER A 167 -21.23 -12.03 17.01
CA SER A 167 -22.12 -12.80 17.90
C SER A 167 -21.82 -12.54 19.38
N VAL A 168 -20.56 -12.47 19.77
CA VAL A 168 -20.15 -12.16 21.16
C VAL A 168 -20.53 -10.73 21.52
N MET A 169 -20.30 -9.76 20.62
CA MET A 169 -20.68 -8.36 20.86
C MET A 169 -22.20 -8.21 21.05
N GLU A 170 -22.99 -8.94 20.27
CA GLU A 170 -24.46 -8.89 20.38
C GLU A 170 -24.94 -9.54 21.70
N ALA A 171 -24.38 -10.69 22.07
CA ALA A 171 -24.68 -11.35 23.34
C ALA A 171 -24.35 -10.45 24.55
N VAL A 172 -23.22 -9.73 24.50
CA VAL A 172 -22.85 -8.77 25.55
C VAL A 172 -23.85 -7.62 25.63
N ARG A 173 -24.32 -7.08 24.49
CA ARG A 173 -25.34 -6.03 24.47
C ARG A 173 -26.66 -6.51 25.06
N GLU A 174 -27.12 -7.69 24.69
CA GLU A 174 -28.33 -8.27 25.24
C GLU A 174 -28.24 -8.45 26.77
N GLU A 175 -27.11 -8.96 27.27
CA GLU A 175 -26.90 -9.11 28.71
C GLU A 175 -26.84 -7.75 29.44
N THR A 176 -26.20 -6.73 28.85
CA THR A 176 -26.21 -5.39 29.46
C THR A 176 -27.62 -4.80 29.59
N MET A 177 -28.48 -4.99 28.58
CA MET A 177 -29.87 -4.54 28.65
C MET A 177 -30.68 -5.34 29.69
N ARG A 178 -30.43 -6.64 29.83
CA ARG A 178 -31.09 -7.48 30.85
C ARG A 178 -30.71 -7.06 32.26
N ILE A 179 -29.42 -6.79 32.50
CA ILE A 179 -28.93 -6.32 33.81
C ILE A 179 -29.56 -4.97 34.15
N GLU A 180 -29.60 -4.05 33.19
CA GLU A 180 -30.21 -2.72 33.39
C GLU A 180 -31.70 -2.82 33.70
N ALA A 181 -32.45 -3.67 32.98
CA ALA A 181 -33.88 -3.88 33.24
C ALA A 181 -34.13 -4.45 34.65
N ARG A 182 -33.34 -5.45 35.08
CA ARG A 182 -33.42 -5.99 36.44
C ARG A 182 -33.10 -4.94 37.49
N ALA A 183 -32.11 -4.08 37.26
CA ALA A 183 -31.78 -2.99 38.17
C ALA A 183 -32.93 -1.97 38.29
N ARG A 184 -33.61 -1.64 37.17
CA ARG A 184 -34.80 -0.76 37.20
C ARG A 184 -35.95 -1.39 37.98
N GLU A 185 -36.17 -2.70 37.82
CA GLU A 185 -37.23 -3.42 38.52
C GLU A 185 -36.98 -3.52 40.03
N THR A 186 -35.74 -3.82 40.45
CA THR A 186 -35.39 -3.88 41.88
C THR A 186 -35.55 -2.52 42.55
N VAL A 187 -35.15 -1.43 41.90
CA VAL A 187 -35.38 -0.06 42.38
C VAL A 187 -36.88 0.21 42.52
N LEU A 188 -37.69 -0.18 41.53
CA LEU A 188 -39.14 0.03 41.57
C LEU A 188 -39.80 -0.77 42.71
N GLN A 189 -39.38 -2.00 42.95
CA GLN A 189 -39.85 -2.80 44.08
C GLN A 189 -39.47 -2.17 45.42
N ALA A 190 -38.24 -1.68 45.57
CA ALA A 190 -37.80 -1.00 46.77
C ALA A 190 -38.61 0.28 47.05
N VAL A 191 -38.93 1.06 46.00
CA VAL A 191 -39.80 2.24 46.11
C VAL A 191 -41.21 1.85 46.53
N LYS A 192 -41.79 0.78 45.94
CA LYS A 192 -43.12 0.27 46.32
C LYS A 192 -43.15 -0.19 47.78
N ALA A 193 -42.16 -0.97 48.22
CA ALA A 193 -42.06 -1.43 49.60
C ALA A 193 -41.92 -0.27 50.59
N LYS A 194 -41.08 0.74 50.28
CA LYS A 194 -40.97 1.95 51.10
C LYS A 194 -42.30 2.72 51.18
N ARG A 195 -43.04 2.81 50.07
CA ARG A 195 -44.38 3.43 50.05
C ARG A 195 -45.37 2.69 50.95
N GLU A 196 -45.38 1.36 50.92
CA GLU A 196 -46.25 0.58 51.81
C GLU A 196 -45.91 0.77 53.28
N ILE A 197 -44.62 0.78 53.62
CA ILE A 197 -44.16 1.05 55.00
C ILE A 197 -44.65 2.42 55.46
N MET A 198 -44.50 3.45 54.61
CA MET A 198 -44.97 4.80 54.88
C MET A 198 -46.50 4.86 55.07
N LEU A 199 -47.27 4.19 54.19
CA LEU A 199 -48.73 4.14 54.30
C LEU A 199 -49.19 3.47 55.61
N ARG A 200 -48.51 2.40 56.03
CA ARG A 200 -48.76 1.74 57.32
C ARG A 200 -48.51 2.69 58.49
N GLN A 201 -47.41 3.45 58.47
CA GLN A 201 -47.14 4.47 59.50
C GLN A 201 -48.21 5.57 59.54
N PHE A 202 -48.66 6.07 58.39
CA PHE A 202 -49.72 7.09 58.33
C PHE A 202 -51.06 6.61 58.90
N SER A 203 -51.44 5.37 58.61
CA SER A 203 -52.69 4.79 59.14
C SER A 203 -52.70 4.65 60.67
N GLN A 204 -51.52 4.57 61.31
CA GLN A 204 -51.40 4.51 62.77
C GLN A 204 -51.47 5.90 63.43
N LEU A 205 -51.02 6.95 62.73
CA LEU A 205 -50.94 8.32 63.25
C LEU A 205 -52.21 9.14 62.98
N ILE A 206 -52.96 8.83 61.92
CA ILE A 206 -54.13 9.60 61.47
C ILE A 206 -55.36 8.69 61.46
N PRO A 207 -56.30 8.84 62.43
CA PRO A 207 -57.58 8.13 62.41
C PRO A 207 -58.40 8.48 61.16
N ASN A 208 -59.00 7.48 60.50
CA ASN A 208 -59.76 7.60 59.23
C ASN A 208 -58.93 8.03 57.99
N PHE A 209 -57.63 7.77 57.95
CA PHE A 209 -56.80 8.01 56.77
C PHE A 209 -57.21 7.14 55.56
N ASP A 210 -57.60 7.77 54.44
CA ASP A 210 -57.88 7.10 53.16
C ASP A 210 -56.62 7.10 52.26
N PRO A 211 -56.05 5.93 51.92
CA PRO A 211 -54.88 5.79 51.05
C PRO A 211 -55.06 6.39 49.64
N ASN A 212 -56.29 6.58 49.17
CA ASN A 212 -56.58 7.15 47.87
C ASN A 212 -56.27 8.65 47.77
N MET A 213 -56.14 9.35 48.91
CA MET A 213 -55.82 10.78 48.93
C MET A 213 -54.40 11.10 48.43
N LEU A 214 -53.50 10.11 48.37
CA LEU A 214 -52.13 10.24 47.87
C LEU A 214 -51.99 9.90 46.38
N LYS A 215 -53.09 9.65 45.66
CA LYS A 215 -53.07 9.44 44.20
C LYS A 215 -52.96 10.80 43.51
N THR A 216 -51.75 11.35 43.38
CA THR A 216 -51.53 12.46 42.45
C THR A 216 -51.64 11.95 41.01
N PRO A 217 -52.37 12.64 40.12
CA PRO A 217 -52.32 12.34 38.70
C PRO A 217 -50.88 12.51 38.24
N ILE A 218 -50.29 11.46 37.67
CA ILE A 218 -48.97 11.52 37.06
C ILE A 218 -49.14 12.31 35.76
N THR A 219 -48.99 13.63 35.82
CA THR A 219 -48.74 14.42 34.61
C THR A 219 -47.35 14.02 34.09
N PRO A 220 -47.22 13.59 32.82
CA PRO A 220 -45.92 13.24 32.27
C PRO A 220 -45.06 14.51 32.25
N ILE A 221 -43.96 14.52 33.00
CA ILE A 221 -42.94 15.56 32.89
C ILE A 221 -42.25 15.36 31.53
N PRO A 222 -42.26 16.34 30.61
CA PRO A 222 -41.58 16.20 29.32
C PRO A 222 -40.08 16.07 29.57
N LEU A 223 -39.44 15.11 28.91
CA LEU A 223 -37.99 15.03 28.84
C LEU A 223 -37.49 16.29 28.09
N LEU A 224 -36.72 17.13 28.80
CA LEU A 224 -36.04 18.28 28.20
C LEU A 224 -35.01 17.81 27.15
N PRO A 225 -34.78 18.61 26.09
CA PRO A 225 -33.93 18.26 24.94
C PRO A 225 -32.45 18.12 25.29
#